data_AF-A0AAC9INS5-F1
#
_entry.id   AF-A0AAC9INS5-F1
#
_cell.length_a   1.000
_cell.length_b   1.000
_cell.length_c   1.000
_cell.angle_alpha   90.00
_cell.angle_beta   90.00
_cell.angle_gamma   90.00
#
_symmetry.space_group_name_H-M   'P 1'
#
loop_
_entity.id
_entity.type
_entity.pdbx_description
1 polymer ?
#
loop_
_entity_poly.entity_id
_entity_poly.type
_entity_poly.pdbx_seq_one_letter_code
_entity_poly.pdbx_strand_id
1 'polypeptide(L)'
;MLEGNAKIRDETRIFISNWILTDGSEKRKAFFDVWEIVLKNYLPTTRPILFRSCQSVGKDGKIASFTSRIECARRFSQCKGTLIICDTKETLMFENKYYKVGGYKRSFYPLVDVLIKAKNEGGWGFSERILNDYIGEQEYIMRINHDWMNFLKWR
;
A
#
# COMPACT_ATOMS: atom_id res chain seq x y z
N MET A 1 -5.26 13.72 3.68
CA MET A 1 -4.24 14.27 4.59
C MET A 1 -4.33 13.51 5.90
N LEU A 2 -3.20 13.19 6.55
CA LEU A 2 -3.19 12.80 7.97
C LEU A 2 -3.45 14.07 8.78
N GLU A 3 -4.70 14.50 8.85
CA GLU A 3 -5.12 15.68 9.61
C GLU A 3 -5.04 15.35 11.09
N GLY A 4 -4.19 16.07 11.81
CA GLY A 4 -3.95 15.91 13.25
C GLY A 4 -2.48 15.76 13.58
N ASN A 5 -1.99 16.62 14.49
CA ASN A 5 -0.68 16.52 15.15
C ASN A 5 -0.64 15.38 16.19
N ALA A 6 -1.53 14.39 16.08
CA ALA A 6 -1.55 13.26 16.97
C ALA A 6 -0.42 12.30 16.58
N LYS A 7 0.55 12.12 17.48
CA LYS A 7 1.52 11.03 17.37
C LYS A 7 0.75 9.72 17.25
N ILE A 8 1.16 8.86 16.31
CA ILE A 8 0.58 7.52 16.22
C ILE A 8 0.77 6.79 17.54
N ARG A 9 -0.20 5.96 17.90
CA ARG A 9 -0.07 5.09 19.08
C ARG A 9 0.96 3.99 18.80
N ASP A 10 1.54 3.45 19.87
CA ASP A 10 2.50 2.36 19.78
C ASP A 10 1.94 1.13 19.06
N GLU A 11 0.65 0.82 19.24
CA GLU A 11 0.02 -0.31 18.57
C GLU A 11 -0.03 -0.11 17.05
N THR A 12 -0.33 1.13 16.60
CA THR A 12 -0.31 1.49 15.17
C THR A 12 1.09 1.41 14.58
N ARG A 13 2.08 1.91 15.33
CA ARG A 13 3.49 1.84 14.94
C ARG A 13 3.97 0.40 14.78
N ILE A 14 3.69 -0.46 15.77
CA ILE A 14 4.04 -1.88 15.74
C ILE A 14 3.32 -2.57 14.58
N PHE A 15 2.04 -2.28 14.37
CA PHE A 15 1.27 -2.82 13.24
C PHE A 15 1.91 -2.49 11.89
N ILE A 16 2.25 -1.21 11.66
CA ILE A 16 2.89 -0.76 10.42
C ILE A 16 4.28 -1.39 10.26
N SER A 17 5.07 -1.40 11.34
CA SER A 17 6.42 -1.99 11.32
C SER A 17 6.37 -3.47 10.98
N ASN A 18 5.46 -4.21 11.59
CA ASN A 18 5.25 -5.63 11.29
C ASN A 18 4.78 -5.83 9.86
N TRP A 19 3.90 -4.96 9.33
CA TRP A 19 3.47 -5.07 7.95
C TRP A 19 4.65 -4.96 6.97
N ILE A 20 5.52 -3.97 7.17
CA ILE A 20 6.70 -3.67 6.35
C ILE A 20 7.75 -4.79 6.45
N LEU A 21 8.04 -5.25 7.67
CA LEU A 21 9.19 -6.13 7.94
C LEU A 21 8.92 -7.62 7.73
N THR A 22 7.65 -8.01 7.61
CA THR A 22 7.27 -9.43 7.46
C THR A 22 6.81 -9.73 6.05
N ASP A 23 6.82 -11.00 5.65
CA ASP A 23 6.25 -11.42 4.37
C ASP A 23 4.76 -11.79 4.48
N GLY A 24 4.19 -12.40 3.43
CA GLY A 24 2.79 -12.82 3.42
C GLY A 24 2.49 -14.05 4.28
N SER A 25 3.50 -14.89 4.56
CA SER A 25 3.36 -16.12 5.35
C SER A 25 3.25 -15.84 6.86
N GLU A 26 3.83 -14.72 7.30
CA GLU A 26 3.82 -14.28 8.69
C GLU A 26 2.58 -13.43 9.05
N LYS A 27 1.84 -12.96 8.03
CA LYS A 27 0.67 -12.08 8.22
C LYS A 27 -0.59 -12.87 8.56
N ARG A 28 -1.04 -12.70 9.80
CA ARG A 28 -2.31 -13.27 10.30
C ARG A 28 -3.52 -12.55 9.68
N LYS A 29 -4.68 -13.21 9.64
CA LYS A 29 -5.96 -12.67 9.15
C LYS A 29 -6.28 -11.27 9.70
N ALA A 30 -6.01 -11.05 10.99
CA ALA A 30 -6.25 -9.76 11.65
C ALA A 30 -5.52 -8.58 10.98
N PHE A 31 -4.34 -8.78 10.37
CA PHE A 31 -3.66 -7.72 9.62
C PHE A 31 -4.47 -7.27 8.41
N PHE A 32 -4.99 -8.25 7.67
CA PHE A 32 -5.82 -7.99 6.50
C PHE A 32 -7.17 -7.38 6.89
N ASP A 33 -7.76 -7.80 8.02
CA ASP A 33 -9.02 -7.21 8.52
C ASP A 33 -8.87 -5.71 8.85
N VAL A 34 -7.74 -5.31 9.45
CA VAL A 34 -7.45 -3.88 9.70
C VAL A 34 -7.31 -3.11 8.38
N TRP A 35 -6.54 -3.63 7.43
CA TRP A 35 -6.42 -2.97 6.12
C TRP A 35 -7.74 -2.94 5.36
N GLU A 36 -8.58 -3.96 5.49
CA GLU A 36 -9.90 -4.00 4.89
C GLU A 36 -10.76 -2.83 5.38
N ILE A 37 -10.72 -2.54 6.68
CA ILE A 37 -11.42 -1.39 7.29
C ILE A 37 -10.82 -0.08 6.79
N VAL A 38 -9.49 0.07 6.80
CA VAL A 38 -8.81 1.29 6.33
C VAL A 38 -9.19 1.58 4.88
N LEU A 39 -9.06 0.60 3.99
CA LEU A 39 -9.31 0.77 2.55
C LEU A 39 -10.79 1.00 2.22
N LYS A 40 -11.72 0.61 3.09
CA LYS A 40 -13.16 0.94 2.94
C LYS A 40 -13.47 2.38 3.32
N ASN A 41 -12.69 2.99 4.19
CA ASN A 41 -12.99 4.29 4.81
C ASN A 41 -12.08 5.42 4.34
N TYR A 42 -10.90 5.11 3.83
CA TYR A 42 -9.94 6.09 3.36
C TYR A 42 -10.03 6.25 1.83
N LEU A 43 -10.09 7.49 1.35
CA LEU A 43 -9.98 7.82 -0.08
C LEU A 43 -8.77 8.74 -0.29
N PRO A 44 -7.69 8.28 -0.96
CA PRO A 44 -6.54 9.12 -1.23
C PRO A 44 -6.90 10.28 -2.17
N THR A 45 -6.18 11.38 -2.05
CA THR A 45 -6.27 12.53 -2.97
C THR A 45 -5.23 12.47 -4.09
N THR A 46 -4.13 11.76 -3.88
CA THR A 46 -3.09 11.52 -4.88
C THR A 46 -3.53 10.48 -5.90
N ARG A 47 -2.95 10.51 -7.11
CA ARG A 47 -3.23 9.58 -8.21
C ARG A 47 -1.94 8.99 -8.82
N PRO A 48 -1.11 8.27 -8.05
CA PRO A 48 0.10 7.64 -8.57
C PRO A 48 -0.23 6.43 -9.47
N ILE A 49 0.68 6.07 -10.37
CA ILE A 49 0.66 4.72 -10.95
C ILE A 49 1.32 3.78 -9.95
N LEU A 50 0.66 2.67 -9.65
CA LEU A 50 1.13 1.69 -8.67
C LEU A 50 1.56 0.40 -9.36
N PHE A 51 2.65 -0.16 -8.86
CA PHE A 51 3.31 -1.35 -9.38
C PHE A 51 3.41 -2.40 -8.28
N ARG A 52 3.23 -3.66 -8.64
CA ARG A 52 3.53 -4.79 -7.76
C ARG A 52 4.10 -5.93 -8.57
N SER A 53 5.16 -6.53 -8.06
CA SER A 53 5.65 -7.80 -8.59
C SER A 53 5.13 -8.99 -7.80
N CYS A 54 4.83 -10.08 -8.49
CA CYS A 54 4.46 -11.35 -7.90
C CYS A 54 4.85 -12.52 -8.81
N GLN A 55 5.19 -13.67 -8.22
CA GLN A 55 5.51 -14.89 -8.97
C GLN A 55 4.29 -15.39 -9.76
N SER A 56 3.12 -15.39 -9.12
CA SER A 56 1.83 -15.69 -9.72
C SER A 56 0.83 -14.58 -9.40
N VAL A 57 -0.09 -14.34 -10.33
CA VAL A 57 -1.24 -13.45 -10.09
C VAL A 57 -2.04 -14.04 -8.94
N GLY A 58 -2.23 -13.22 -7.88
CA GLY A 58 -2.96 -13.63 -6.69
C GLY A 58 -4.45 -13.84 -6.95
N LYS A 59 -5.19 -14.18 -5.89
CA LYS A 59 -6.66 -14.12 -5.95
C LYS A 59 -7.13 -12.68 -6.08
N ASP A 60 -8.19 -12.48 -6.83
CA ASP A 60 -8.90 -11.20 -6.88
C ASP A 60 -9.34 -10.79 -5.46
N GLY A 61 -9.30 -9.49 -5.17
CA GLY A 61 -9.62 -8.93 -3.86
C GLY A 61 -8.52 -9.06 -2.80
N LYS A 62 -7.40 -9.74 -3.09
CA LYS A 62 -6.28 -9.87 -2.13
C LYS A 62 -5.67 -8.50 -1.82
N ILE A 63 -5.57 -8.15 -0.53
CA ILE A 63 -4.81 -6.97 -0.08
C ILE A 63 -3.31 -7.25 -0.17
N ALA A 64 -2.57 -6.31 -0.73
CA ALA A 64 -1.14 -6.43 -0.94
C ALA A 64 -0.44 -5.06 -0.97
N SER A 65 0.88 -5.10 -0.81
CA SER A 65 1.76 -3.94 -0.99
C SER A 65 2.05 -3.68 -2.47
N PHE A 66 2.03 -2.41 -2.83
CA PHE A 66 2.40 -1.85 -4.12
C PHE A 66 3.42 -0.73 -3.91
N THR A 67 4.09 -0.33 -4.99
CA THR A 67 5.05 0.78 -5.00
C THR A 67 4.73 1.71 -6.17
N SER A 68 4.96 3.02 -6.02
CA SER A 68 4.94 3.95 -7.17
C SER A 68 6.23 3.91 -8.01
N ARG A 69 7.20 3.09 -7.62
CA ARG A 69 8.50 2.97 -8.29
C ARG A 69 8.63 1.62 -8.99
N ILE A 70 8.55 1.64 -10.32
CA ILE A 70 8.73 0.42 -11.14
C ILE A 70 10.10 -0.24 -10.91
N GLU A 71 11.14 0.54 -10.61
CA GLU A 71 12.47 0.02 -10.27
C GLU A 71 12.42 -0.87 -9.01
N CYS A 72 11.69 -0.45 -7.97
CA CYS A 72 11.54 -1.24 -6.76
C CYS A 72 10.78 -2.55 -7.05
N ALA A 73 9.69 -2.49 -7.82
CA ALA A 73 8.97 -3.68 -8.26
C ALA A 73 9.88 -4.65 -9.04
N ARG A 74 10.72 -4.13 -9.93
CA ARG A 74 11.70 -4.91 -10.71
C ARG A 74 12.76 -5.56 -9.82
N ARG A 75 13.29 -4.81 -8.85
CA ARG A 75 14.30 -5.29 -7.88
C ARG A 75 13.75 -6.43 -7.03
N PHE A 76 12.54 -6.27 -6.48
CA PHE A 76 11.90 -7.30 -5.65
C PHE A 76 11.62 -8.60 -6.41
N SER A 77 11.36 -8.50 -7.72
CA SER A 77 11.08 -9.66 -8.55
C SER A 77 12.33 -10.28 -9.16
N GLN A 78 13.47 -9.60 -9.10
CA GLN A 78 14.68 -9.93 -9.87
C GLN A 78 14.36 -10.13 -11.37
N CYS A 79 13.49 -9.28 -11.92
CA CYS A 79 12.97 -9.39 -13.29
C CYS A 79 12.24 -10.71 -13.59
N LYS A 80 11.60 -11.36 -12.61
CA LYS A 80 10.88 -12.63 -12.79
C LYS A 80 9.41 -12.53 -12.41
N GLY A 81 8.58 -13.35 -13.04
CA GLY A 81 7.15 -13.45 -12.75
C GLY A 81 6.31 -12.37 -13.43
N THR A 82 5.29 -11.90 -12.73
CA THR A 82 4.28 -10.95 -13.23
C THR A 82 4.42 -9.60 -12.55
N LEU A 83 4.34 -8.53 -13.34
CA LEU A 83 4.16 -7.15 -12.94
C LEU A 83 2.67 -6.78 -13.05
N ILE A 84 2.09 -6.37 -11.94
CA ILE A 84 0.77 -5.76 -11.85
C ILE A 84 0.95 -4.24 -11.91
N ILE A 85 0.18 -3.58 -12.76
CA ILE A 85 0.17 -2.13 -12.93
C ILE A 85 -1.24 -1.61 -12.70
N CYS A 86 -1.37 -0.61 -11.84
CA CYS A 86 -2.62 0.03 -11.51
C CYS A 86 -2.53 1.54 -11.79
N ASP A 87 -3.29 2.02 -12.77
CA ASP A 87 -3.54 3.44 -12.93
C ASP A 87 -4.61 3.86 -11.91
N THR A 88 -4.18 4.51 -10.83
CA THR A 88 -5.12 4.93 -9.78
C THR A 88 -6.00 6.10 -10.20
N LYS A 89 -5.63 6.86 -11.24
CA LYS A 89 -6.48 7.93 -11.78
C LYS A 89 -7.74 7.34 -12.39
N GLU A 90 -7.60 6.35 -13.24
CA GLU A 90 -8.72 5.63 -13.84
C GLU A 90 -9.50 4.83 -12.79
N THR A 91 -8.78 4.06 -11.98
CA THR A 91 -9.37 3.18 -10.97
C THR A 91 -10.23 3.94 -9.94
N LEU A 92 -9.79 5.12 -9.50
CA LEU A 92 -10.51 5.93 -8.51
C LEU A 92 -11.51 6.92 -9.11
N MET A 93 -11.59 7.05 -10.43
CA MET A 93 -12.42 8.05 -11.11
C MET A 93 -13.87 8.04 -10.61
N PHE A 94 -14.41 6.85 -10.36
CA PHE A 94 -15.79 6.66 -9.94
C PHE A 94 -15.97 6.41 -8.43
N GLU A 95 -14.88 6.18 -7.68
CA GLU A 95 -14.96 5.97 -6.22
C GLU A 95 -15.56 7.20 -5.54
N ASN A 96 -15.06 8.39 -5.87
CA ASN A 96 -15.56 9.64 -5.29
C ASN A 96 -17.00 9.99 -5.71
N LYS A 97 -17.48 9.43 -6.83
CA LYS A 97 -18.79 9.77 -7.40
C LYS A 97 -19.91 8.86 -6.88
N TYR A 98 -19.62 7.56 -6.74
CA TYR A 98 -20.67 6.56 -6.46
C TYR A 98 -20.55 5.89 -5.09
N TYR A 99 -19.43 6.07 -4.38
CA TYR A 99 -19.21 5.42 -3.10
C TYR A 99 -19.08 6.45 -1.99
N LYS A 100 -19.47 6.03 -0.79
CA LYS A 100 -19.32 6.80 0.44
C LYS A 100 -18.27 6.13 1.32
N VAL A 101 -17.79 6.86 2.32
CA VAL A 101 -16.94 6.31 3.40
C VAL A 101 -17.56 5.02 3.94
N GLY A 102 -16.76 3.96 4.04
CA GLY A 102 -17.16 2.60 4.42
C GLY A 102 -17.49 1.70 3.23
N GLY A 103 -17.69 2.27 2.03
CA GLY A 103 -18.08 1.56 0.81
C GLY A 103 -17.02 1.55 -0.29
N TYR A 104 -15.86 2.18 -0.10
CA TYR A 104 -14.85 2.25 -1.15
C TYR A 104 -14.33 0.86 -1.52
N LYS A 105 -14.33 0.56 -2.83
CA LYS A 105 -13.94 -0.77 -3.32
C LYS A 105 -12.49 -0.82 -3.76
N ARG A 106 -12.07 0.19 -4.50
CA ARG A 106 -10.77 0.23 -5.21
C ARG A 106 -9.80 1.26 -4.62
N SER A 107 -10.04 1.69 -3.39
CA SER A 107 -9.14 2.61 -2.69
C SER A 107 -7.78 1.99 -2.39
N PHE A 108 -6.80 2.85 -2.10
CA PHE A 108 -5.47 2.48 -1.63
C PHE A 108 -5.08 3.36 -0.44
N TYR A 109 -4.12 2.90 0.36
CA TYR A 109 -3.57 3.67 1.47
C TYR A 109 -2.07 3.97 1.24
N PRO A 110 -1.65 5.25 1.21
CA PRO A 110 -0.25 5.62 1.00
C PRO A 110 0.55 5.45 2.30
N LEU A 111 1.08 4.25 2.53
CA LEU A 111 1.86 3.96 3.74
C LEU A 111 3.11 4.84 3.82
N VAL A 112 3.72 5.14 2.67
CA VAL A 112 4.87 6.06 2.57
C VAL A 112 4.61 7.42 3.19
N ASP A 113 3.40 7.96 3.08
CA ASP A 113 3.06 9.28 3.64
C ASP A 113 3.13 9.26 5.18
N VAL A 114 2.82 8.11 5.80
CA VAL A 114 2.97 7.92 7.25
C VAL A 114 4.44 7.98 7.65
N LEU A 115 5.31 7.28 6.91
CA LEU A 115 6.75 7.24 7.21
C LEU A 115 7.44 8.59 6.97
N ILE A 116 7.06 9.30 5.91
CA ILE A 116 7.55 10.67 5.63
C ILE A 116 7.13 11.60 6.76
N LYS A 117 5.85 11.58 7.14
CA LYS A 117 5.34 12.41 8.25
C LYS A 117 6.07 12.08 9.56
N ALA A 118 6.21 10.79 9.88
CA ALA A 118 6.96 10.34 11.05
C ALA A 118 8.40 10.86 11.05
N LYS A 119 9.14 10.70 9.95
CA LYS A 119 10.52 11.19 9.83
C LYS A 119 10.63 12.70 10.06
N ASN A 120 9.71 13.47 9.48
CA ASN A 120 9.67 14.93 9.63
C ASN A 120 9.29 15.38 11.05
N GLU A 121 8.58 14.55 11.82
CA GLU A 121 8.10 14.84 13.17
C GLU A 121 8.90 14.10 14.27
N GLY A 122 10.19 13.83 14.04
CA GLY A 122 11.07 13.22 15.05
C GLY A 122 10.95 11.70 15.17
N GLY A 123 10.51 11.04 14.10
CA GLY A 123 10.53 9.59 13.91
C GLY A 123 9.32 8.83 14.43
N TRP A 124 8.48 9.43 15.30
CA TRP A 124 7.31 8.78 15.93
C TRP A 124 7.61 7.39 16.54
N GLY A 125 8.84 7.16 16.99
CA GLY A 125 9.29 5.89 17.57
C GLY A 125 9.53 4.75 16.56
N PHE A 126 9.39 4.99 15.25
CA PHE A 126 9.89 4.04 14.24
C PHE A 126 11.41 3.93 14.35
N SER A 127 11.95 2.74 14.06
CA SER A 127 13.40 2.58 14.01
C SER A 127 13.98 3.36 12.84
N GLU A 128 15.22 3.83 12.98
CA GLU A 128 15.94 4.52 11.89
C GLU A 128 16.01 3.65 10.63
N ARG A 129 16.18 2.33 10.81
CA ARG A 129 16.15 1.36 9.71
C ARG A 129 14.85 1.45 8.91
N ILE A 130 13.69 1.47 9.57
CA ILE A 130 12.40 1.59 8.86
C ILE A 130 12.33 2.92 8.10
N LEU A 131 12.70 4.02 8.75
CA LEU A 131 12.59 5.36 8.17
C LEU A 131 13.58 5.60 7.03
N ASN A 132 14.77 5.01 7.09
CA ASN A 132 15.80 5.22 6.07
C ASN A 132 15.67 4.25 4.90
N ASP A 133 15.37 2.98 5.17
CA ASP A 133 15.40 1.96 4.13
C ASP A 133 14.07 1.89 3.34
N TYR A 134 12.93 2.13 4.00
CA TYR A 134 11.61 1.83 3.43
C TYR A 134 10.85 3.05 2.89
N ILE A 135 11.20 4.28 3.30
CA ILE A 135 10.61 5.49 2.67
C ILE A 135 10.89 5.50 1.17
N GLY A 136 12.08 5.08 0.76
CA GLY A 136 12.50 5.04 -0.64
C GLY A 136 11.73 4.05 -1.51
N GLU A 137 11.08 3.05 -0.90
CA GLU A 137 10.27 2.05 -1.59
C GLU A 137 8.90 2.58 -1.99
N GLN A 138 8.47 3.70 -1.40
CA GLN A 138 7.17 4.33 -1.65
C GLN A 138 6.02 3.32 -1.59
N GLU A 139 5.84 2.69 -0.43
CA GLU A 139 4.83 1.63 -0.26
C GLU A 139 3.39 2.17 -0.19
N TYR A 140 2.49 1.48 -0.88
CA TYR A 140 1.04 1.70 -0.89
C TYR A 140 0.31 0.37 -0.64
N ILE A 141 -0.77 0.39 0.13
CA ILE A 141 -1.57 -0.81 0.40
C ILE A 141 -2.83 -0.76 -0.45
N MET A 142 -3.12 -1.82 -1.19
CA MET A 142 -4.27 -1.87 -2.09
C MET A 142 -4.81 -3.29 -2.25
N ARG A 143 -6.10 -3.42 -2.57
CA ARG A 143 -6.69 -4.68 -3.05
C ARG A 143 -6.35 -4.88 -4.53
N ILE A 144 -5.85 -6.07 -4.85
CA ILE A 144 -5.75 -6.51 -6.24
C ILE A 144 -7.17 -6.56 -6.81
N ASN A 145 -7.34 -5.96 -7.98
CA ASN A 145 -8.57 -6.03 -8.76
C ASN A 145 -8.22 -6.40 -10.20
N HIS A 146 -8.63 -7.59 -10.64
CA HIS A 146 -8.25 -8.11 -11.96
C HIS A 146 -8.89 -7.35 -13.13
N ASP A 147 -10.03 -6.70 -12.92
CA ASP A 147 -10.75 -5.96 -13.98
C ASP A 147 -10.18 -4.56 -14.22
N TRP A 148 -9.49 -4.00 -13.22
CA TRP A 148 -9.00 -2.61 -13.22
C TRP A 148 -7.46 -2.51 -13.19
N MET A 149 -6.77 -3.64 -13.34
CA MET A 149 -5.31 -3.68 -13.32
C MET A 149 -4.77 -4.35 -14.58
N ASN A 150 -3.59 -3.90 -15.00
CA ASN A 150 -2.85 -4.50 -16.11
C ASN A 150 -1.85 -5.51 -15.57
N PHE A 151 -1.70 -6.62 -16.28
CA PHE A 151 -0.78 -7.69 -15.92
C PHE A 151 0.22 -7.91 -17.05
N LEU A 152 1.49 -7.71 -16.76
CA LEU A 152 2.59 -7.92 -17.70
C LEU A 152 3.54 -8.98 -17.15
N LYS A 153 4.17 -9.77 -18.02
CA LYS A 153 5.31 -10.61 -17.61
C LYS A 153 6.59 -9.80 -17.72
N TRP A 154 7.48 -9.94 -16.74
CA TRP A 154 8.85 -9.45 -16.91
C TRP A 154 9.49 -10.17 -18.11
N ARG A 155 10.23 -9.42 -18.92
CA ARG A 155 11.03 -9.96 -20.02
C ARG A 155 12.48 -10.13 -19.57
#